data_AF-A0A836SH73-F1
#
_entry.id   AF-A0A836SH73-F1
#
_cell.length_a   1.000
_cell.length_b   1.000
_cell.length_c   1.000
_cell.angle_alpha   90.00
_cell.angle_beta   90.00
_cell.angle_gamma   90.00
#
_symmetry.space_group_name_H-M   'P 1'
#
loop_
_entity.id
_entity.type
_entity.pdbx_description
1 polymer ?
#
loop_
_entity_poly.entity_id
_entity_poly.type
_entity_poly.pdbx_seq_one_letter_code
_entity_poly.pdbx_strand_id
1 'polypeptide(L)'
;MKTNKLATLTGAVFLSLSLTPVVNASDKDIAALTHFWQNPQKTEQECLEYYYYSDVITFYCMAQAYLDYQTLQTLSGLPVFLQGPHTKTQLELNNQYSFGHYNKDFVIWLKEKLLPATQAPGFTQLFKFFYNNYVKQTARTHYVVHEQLLFSYS
;
A
#
# COMPACT_ATOMS: atom_id res chain seq x y z
N MET A 1 6.48 27.11 69.89
CA MET A 1 7.69 27.12 69.05
C MET A 1 7.79 25.75 68.37
N LYS A 2 7.83 25.75 67.02
CA LYS A 2 8.07 24.64 66.07
C LYS A 2 7.00 23.54 65.91
N THR A 3 6.55 23.48 64.67
CA THR A 3 5.63 22.58 63.97
C THR A 3 6.33 21.28 63.52
N ASN A 4 5.58 20.21 63.22
CA ASN A 4 5.35 19.77 61.84
C ASN A 4 4.64 18.41 61.74
N LYS A 5 3.74 18.35 60.76
CA LYS A 5 2.82 17.27 60.41
C LYS A 5 3.51 16.17 59.59
N LEU A 6 2.94 14.96 59.70
CA LEU A 6 3.07 13.81 58.81
C LEU A 6 3.10 14.19 57.31
N ALA A 7 3.92 13.49 56.52
CA ALA A 7 3.46 12.71 55.37
C ALA A 7 4.59 11.88 54.73
N THR A 8 4.28 10.60 54.56
CA THR A 8 4.97 9.54 53.82
C THR A 8 5.15 9.90 52.34
N LEU A 9 6.29 9.53 51.73
CA LEU A 9 6.44 9.49 50.27
C LEU A 9 7.28 8.28 49.84
N THR A 10 6.57 7.24 49.39
CA THR A 10 7.06 6.20 48.49
C THR A 10 7.22 6.79 47.09
N GLY A 11 8.34 6.50 46.41
CA GLY A 11 8.59 6.95 45.05
C GLY A 11 9.29 5.87 44.23
N ALA A 12 8.49 5.02 43.58
CA ALA A 12 8.96 4.10 42.56
C ALA A 12 9.32 4.87 41.28
N VAL A 13 10.52 4.64 40.76
CA VAL A 13 11.00 5.17 39.49
C VAL A 13 10.28 4.42 38.37
N PHE A 14 9.28 5.05 37.75
CA PHE A 14 8.75 4.61 36.48
C PHE A 14 9.61 5.19 35.36
N LEU A 15 10.35 4.30 34.68
CA LEU A 15 10.91 4.58 33.36
C LEU A 15 9.75 4.85 32.39
N SER A 16 9.51 6.11 32.07
CA SER A 16 8.67 6.50 30.95
C SER A 16 9.43 6.19 29.65
N LEU A 17 9.20 5.01 29.09
CA LEU A 17 9.52 4.71 27.71
C LEU A 17 8.65 5.65 26.86
N SER A 18 9.27 6.69 26.30
CA SER A 18 8.61 7.66 25.43
C SER A 18 8.05 6.92 24.21
N LEU A 19 6.74 6.69 24.23
CA LEU A 19 5.93 6.41 23.06
C LEU A 19 6.07 7.61 22.11
N THR A 20 6.98 7.51 21.14
CA THR A 20 6.90 8.41 19.99
C THR A 20 5.57 8.11 19.29
N PRO A 21 4.67 9.09 19.13
CA PRO A 21 3.47 8.85 18.36
C PRO A 21 3.89 8.46 16.95
N VAL A 22 3.48 7.25 16.52
CA VAL A 22 3.43 6.90 15.11
C VAL A 22 2.66 8.02 14.43
N VAL A 23 3.25 8.61 13.41
CA VAL A 23 2.75 9.80 12.71
C VAL A 23 1.31 9.56 12.30
N ASN A 24 0.36 10.11 13.06
CA ASN A 24 -1.04 10.17 12.66
C ASN A 24 -1.12 11.18 11.52
N ALA A 25 -0.91 10.72 10.30
CA ALA A 25 -2.07 10.12 9.70
C ALA A 25 -3.22 11.05 9.28
N SER A 26 -3.28 12.35 9.63
CA SER A 26 -4.46 13.26 9.49
C SER A 26 -5.78 12.50 9.25
N ASP A 27 -6.52 12.21 10.32
CA ASP A 27 -7.65 11.25 10.34
C ASP A 27 -8.66 11.41 9.18
N LYS A 28 -8.77 12.62 8.63
CA LYS A 28 -9.60 12.96 7.48
C LYS A 28 -9.14 12.31 6.16
N ASP A 29 -7.84 12.22 5.91
CA ASP A 29 -7.30 11.61 4.69
C ASP A 29 -7.59 10.11 4.68
N ILE A 30 -7.35 9.45 5.82
CA ILE A 30 -7.63 8.01 5.99
C ILE A 30 -9.14 7.76 5.85
N ALA A 31 -10.01 8.62 6.40
CA ALA A 31 -11.45 8.47 6.25
C ALA A 31 -11.90 8.58 4.78
N ALA A 32 -11.34 9.52 4.01
CA ALA A 32 -11.62 9.64 2.58
C ALA A 32 -11.15 8.41 1.78
N LEU A 33 -9.95 7.90 2.06
CA LEU A 33 -9.42 6.69 1.45
C LEU A 33 -10.22 5.44 1.85
N THR A 34 -10.70 5.39 3.10
CA THR A 34 -11.56 4.31 3.58
C THR A 34 -12.90 4.34 2.84
N HIS A 35 -13.49 5.52 2.63
CA HIS A 35 -14.70 5.67 1.85
C HIS A 35 -14.50 5.25 0.38
N PHE A 36 -13.38 5.65 -0.23
CA PHE A 36 -12.98 5.18 -1.55
C PHE A 36 -12.94 3.65 -1.61
N TRP A 37 -12.27 3.01 -0.65
CA TRP A 37 -12.18 1.55 -0.59
C TRP A 37 -13.47 0.84 -0.23
N GLN A 38 -14.41 1.52 0.44
CA GLN A 38 -15.72 0.97 0.70
C GLN A 38 -16.58 0.90 -0.57
N ASN A 39 -16.35 1.79 -1.53
CA ASN A 39 -17.14 1.93 -2.75
C ASN A 39 -16.25 2.08 -4.00
N PRO A 40 -15.35 1.10 -4.27
CA PRO A 40 -14.38 1.23 -5.35
C PRO A 40 -15.10 1.22 -6.70
N GLN A 41 -14.90 2.28 -7.48
CA GLN A 41 -15.50 2.42 -8.80
C GLN A 41 -14.56 1.84 -9.86
N LYS A 42 -15.11 1.03 -10.75
CA LYS A 42 -14.35 0.51 -11.91
C LYS A 42 -14.43 1.54 -13.04
N THR A 43 -13.29 1.92 -13.59
CA THR A 43 -13.18 2.71 -14.83
C THR A 43 -13.17 1.79 -16.05
N GLU A 44 -13.57 2.33 -17.20
CA GLU A 44 -13.33 1.67 -18.48
C GLU A 44 -11.82 1.69 -18.75
N GLN A 45 -11.18 0.55 -18.50
CA GLN A 45 -9.77 0.33 -18.81
C GLN A 45 -9.70 -0.63 -20.01
N GLU A 46 -9.16 -0.16 -21.12
CA GLU A 46 -8.76 -1.04 -22.21
C GLU A 46 -7.45 -1.74 -21.82
N CYS A 47 -7.58 -2.95 -21.30
CA CYS A 47 -6.46 -3.87 -21.23
C CYS A 47 -6.21 -4.39 -22.64
N LEU A 48 -5.05 -4.12 -23.22
CA LEU A 48 -4.66 -4.74 -24.49
C LEU A 48 -4.77 -6.26 -24.32
N GLU A 49 -5.68 -6.86 -25.09
CA GLU A 49 -5.91 -8.29 -25.16
C GLU A 49 -4.72 -8.93 -25.89
N TYR A 50 -3.55 -8.94 -25.25
CA TYR A 50 -2.39 -9.64 -25.78
C TYR A 50 -2.33 -11.01 -25.11
N TYR A 51 -2.46 -12.04 -25.94
CA TYR A 51 -2.65 -13.45 -25.60
C TYR A 51 -1.48 -14.11 -24.83
N TYR A 52 -0.51 -13.34 -24.33
CA TYR A 52 0.80 -13.84 -23.87
C TYR A 52 1.35 -13.13 -22.63
N TYR A 53 0.48 -12.65 -21.74
CA TYR A 53 0.93 -12.02 -20.50
C TYR A 53 0.91 -12.98 -19.31
N SER A 54 1.92 -12.83 -18.44
CA SER A 54 1.99 -13.54 -17.16
C SER A 54 0.81 -13.16 -16.26
N ASP A 55 0.44 -14.05 -15.35
CA ASP A 55 -0.63 -13.81 -14.37
C ASP A 55 -0.44 -12.50 -13.57
N VAL A 56 0.82 -12.07 -13.36
CA VAL A 56 1.15 -10.82 -12.68
C VAL A 56 0.74 -9.60 -13.49
N ILE A 57 0.92 -9.63 -14.81
CA ILE A 57 0.52 -8.54 -15.70
C ILE A 57 -1.01 -8.50 -15.82
N THR A 58 -1.66 -9.65 -15.89
CA THR A 58 -3.13 -9.74 -15.85
C THR A 58 -3.67 -9.15 -14.55
N PHE A 59 -3.10 -9.52 -13.40
CA PHE A 59 -3.47 -8.94 -12.11
C PHE A 59 -3.31 -7.42 -12.10
N TYR A 60 -2.16 -6.92 -12.56
CA TYR A 60 -1.89 -5.49 -12.64
C TYR A 60 -2.92 -4.76 -13.51
N CYS A 61 -3.18 -5.25 -14.72
CA CYS A 61 -4.12 -4.61 -15.64
C CYS A 61 -5.53 -4.53 -15.06
N MET A 62 -5.96 -5.62 -14.42
CA MET A 62 -7.27 -5.69 -13.79
C MET A 62 -7.38 -4.81 -12.55
N ALA A 63 -6.30 -4.67 -11.76
CA ALA A 63 -6.25 -3.79 -10.60
C ALA A 63 -6.28 -2.30 -10.98
N GLN A 64 -5.63 -1.93 -12.08
CA GLN A 64 -5.60 -0.54 -12.56
C GLN A 64 -6.98 0.02 -12.92
N ALA A 65 -7.93 -0.83 -13.30
CA ALA A 65 -9.31 -0.41 -13.54
C ALA A 65 -10.02 0.14 -12.29
N TYR A 66 -9.47 -0.04 -11.09
CA TYR A 66 -10.03 0.48 -9.84
C TYR A 66 -9.18 1.56 -9.21
N LEU A 67 -7.88 1.56 -9.49
CA LEU A 67 -6.93 2.51 -8.96
C LEU A 67 -5.81 2.75 -9.98
N ASP A 68 -6.09 3.62 -10.93
CA ASP A 68 -5.14 3.97 -11.97
C ASP A 68 -4.07 4.97 -11.48
N TYR A 69 -3.10 5.20 -12.36
CA TYR A 69 -1.96 6.08 -12.10
C TYR A 69 -2.39 7.53 -11.79
N GLN A 70 -3.39 8.05 -12.48
CA GLN A 70 -3.86 9.43 -12.30
C GLN A 70 -4.62 9.58 -10.97
N THR A 71 -5.44 8.60 -10.62
CA THR A 71 -6.19 8.53 -9.36
C THR A 71 -5.22 8.49 -8.18
N LEU A 72 -4.15 7.69 -8.25
CA LEU A 72 -3.12 7.63 -7.20
C LEU A 72 -2.48 9.00 -6.93
N GLN A 73 -2.13 9.75 -7.97
CA GLN A 73 -1.54 11.07 -7.81
C GLN A 73 -2.56 12.10 -7.32
N THR A 74 -3.82 11.96 -7.73
CA THR A 74 -4.91 12.83 -7.26
C THR A 74 -5.18 12.63 -5.78
N LEU A 75 -5.26 11.38 -5.32
CA LEU A 75 -5.50 11.03 -3.92
C LEU A 75 -4.34 11.43 -3.01
N SER A 76 -3.10 11.31 -3.50
CA SER A 76 -1.92 11.67 -2.71
C SER A 76 -1.55 13.14 -2.77
N GLY A 77 -1.95 13.85 -3.84
CA GLY A 77 -1.42 15.17 -4.17
C GLY A 77 0.06 15.15 -4.55
N LEU A 78 0.64 13.97 -4.77
CA LEU A 78 2.07 13.77 -5.02
C LEU A 78 2.28 13.10 -6.38
N PRO A 79 3.32 13.49 -7.14
CA PRO A 79 3.70 12.71 -8.31
C PRO A 79 4.24 11.35 -7.89
N VAL A 80 3.92 10.28 -8.62
CA VAL A 80 4.46 8.92 -8.34
C VAL A 80 5.96 8.88 -8.62
N PHE A 81 6.39 9.53 -9.70
CA PHE A 81 7.78 9.61 -10.14
C PHE A 81 8.24 11.06 -10.21
N LEU A 82 9.46 11.32 -9.74
CA LEU A 82 10.10 12.64 -9.83
C LEU A 82 10.82 12.84 -11.16
N GLN A 83 11.34 11.75 -11.73
CA GLN A 83 12.13 11.76 -12.96
C GLN A 83 11.92 10.46 -13.75
N GLY A 84 12.39 10.45 -14.99
CA GLY A 84 12.28 9.32 -15.89
C GLY A 84 11.25 9.57 -17.00
N PRO A 85 10.90 8.52 -17.76
CA PRO A 85 10.11 8.67 -18.98
C PRO A 85 8.59 8.75 -18.73
N HIS A 86 8.13 8.51 -17.49
CA HIS A 86 6.72 8.53 -17.16
C HIS A 86 6.15 9.95 -17.16
N THR A 87 4.91 10.11 -17.62
CA THR A 87 4.25 11.41 -17.64
C THR A 87 3.48 11.66 -16.35
N LYS A 88 2.80 12.81 -16.28
CA LYS A 88 1.86 13.12 -15.20
C LYS A 88 0.58 12.28 -15.25
N THR A 89 0.26 11.61 -16.34
CA THR A 89 -1.02 10.90 -16.49
C THR A 89 -0.86 9.45 -16.90
N GLN A 90 0.32 9.04 -17.38
CA GLN A 90 0.54 7.68 -17.86
C GLN A 90 1.97 7.19 -17.59
N LEU A 91 2.09 5.86 -17.49
CA LEU A 91 3.38 5.19 -17.48
C LEU A 91 3.89 5.04 -18.91
N GLU A 92 5.13 5.47 -19.14
CA GLU A 92 5.89 5.03 -20.31
C GLU A 92 6.54 3.65 -20.03
N LEU A 93 6.17 2.64 -20.82
CA LEU A 93 6.63 1.25 -20.65
C LEU A 93 7.57 0.78 -21.76
N ASN A 94 7.74 1.57 -22.83
CA ASN A 94 8.51 1.20 -24.02
C ASN A 94 9.87 1.91 -24.12
N ASN A 95 10.25 2.71 -23.12
CA ASN A 95 11.55 3.37 -23.11
C ASN A 95 12.66 2.39 -22.69
N GLN A 96 13.62 2.14 -23.58
CA GLN A 96 14.70 1.17 -23.36
C GLN A 96 15.92 1.74 -22.64
N TYR A 97 16.02 3.07 -22.50
CA TYR A 97 17.25 3.75 -22.07
C TYR A 97 17.07 4.61 -20.82
N SER A 98 15.85 4.67 -20.27
CA SER A 98 15.52 5.45 -19.09
C SER A 98 14.46 4.74 -18.27
N PHE A 99 14.49 4.92 -16.95
CA PHE A 99 13.57 4.31 -16.00
C PHE A 99 12.98 5.36 -15.07
N GLY A 100 11.84 5.03 -14.45
CA GLY A 100 11.18 5.90 -13.49
C GLY A 100 11.92 6.00 -12.16
N HIS A 101 12.13 7.22 -11.68
CA HIS A 101 12.68 7.49 -10.35
C HIS A 101 11.53 7.84 -9.41
N TYR A 102 11.18 6.91 -8.52
CA TYR A 102 10.08 7.08 -7.58
C TYR A 102 10.23 8.32 -6.71
N ASN A 103 9.10 8.97 -6.45
CA ASN A 103 9.00 9.96 -5.39
C ASN A 103 8.94 9.26 -4.03
N LYS A 104 9.96 9.47 -3.19
CA LYS A 104 10.03 8.88 -1.85
C LYS A 104 8.83 9.29 -0.98
N ASP A 105 8.38 10.54 -1.10
CA ASP A 105 7.27 11.05 -0.30
C ASP A 105 5.95 10.36 -0.69
N PHE A 106 5.77 10.05 -1.97
CA PHE A 106 4.66 9.24 -2.45
C PHE A 106 4.69 7.82 -1.85
N VAL A 107 5.88 7.19 -1.79
CA VAL A 107 6.04 5.87 -1.17
C VAL A 107 5.73 5.89 0.33
N ILE A 108 6.14 6.94 1.03
CA ILE A 108 5.79 7.14 2.44
C ILE A 108 4.27 7.32 2.58
N TRP A 109 3.65 8.16 1.75
CA TRP A 109 2.20 8.34 1.73
C TRP A 109 1.45 7.03 1.48
N LEU A 110 1.91 6.20 0.53
CA LEU A 110 1.31 4.88 0.28
C LEU A 110 1.27 4.04 1.57
N LYS A 111 2.41 3.96 2.26
CA LYS A 111 2.56 3.18 3.50
C LYS A 111 1.72 3.74 4.65
N GLU A 112 1.69 5.04 4.82
CA GLU A 112 1.08 5.69 5.99
C GLU A 112 -0.41 6.01 5.81
N LYS A 113 -0.90 6.09 4.58
CA LYS A 113 -2.27 6.52 4.26
C LYS A 113 -3.07 5.46 3.52
N LEU A 114 -2.59 5.06 2.34
CA LEU A 114 -3.36 4.21 1.44
C LEU A 114 -3.48 2.78 1.97
N LEU A 115 -2.37 2.18 2.41
CA LEU A 115 -2.35 0.80 2.92
C LEU A 115 -3.18 0.62 4.20
N PRO A 116 -3.12 1.52 5.21
CA PRO A 116 -4.01 1.40 6.37
C PRO A 116 -5.50 1.41 6.00
N ALA A 117 -5.89 2.18 4.97
CA ALA A 117 -7.27 2.26 4.51
C ALA A 117 -7.76 0.97 3.80
N THR A 118 -6.87 0.03 3.43
CA THR A 118 -7.28 -1.26 2.83
C THR A 118 -7.95 -2.20 3.83
N GLN A 119 -8.02 -1.84 5.11
CA GLN A 119 -8.82 -2.55 6.12
C GLN A 119 -10.33 -2.39 5.90
N ALA A 120 -10.75 -1.49 4.99
CA ALA A 120 -12.15 -1.34 4.62
C ALA A 120 -12.74 -2.67 4.07
N PRO A 121 -13.97 -3.05 4.47
CA PRO A 121 -14.65 -4.23 3.94
C PRO A 121 -14.74 -4.27 2.41
N GLY A 122 -14.98 -3.13 1.77
CA GLY A 122 -15.06 -3.04 0.30
C GLY A 122 -13.75 -3.43 -0.39
N PHE A 123 -12.60 -3.01 0.14
CA PHE A 123 -11.29 -3.45 -0.36
C PHE A 123 -11.12 -4.95 -0.19
N THR A 124 -11.45 -5.49 0.98
CA THR A 124 -11.30 -6.94 1.25
C THR A 124 -12.11 -7.77 0.27
N GLN A 125 -13.33 -7.34 -0.04
CA GLN A 125 -14.19 -8.02 -1.01
C GLN A 125 -13.63 -7.96 -2.43
N LEU A 126 -13.17 -6.77 -2.87
CA LEU A 126 -12.53 -6.58 -4.17
C LEU A 126 -11.24 -7.39 -4.30
N PHE A 127 -10.37 -7.34 -3.29
CA PHE A 127 -9.13 -8.10 -3.27
C PHE A 127 -9.38 -9.60 -3.27
N LYS A 128 -10.39 -10.09 -2.54
CA LYS A 128 -10.80 -11.50 -2.58
C LYS A 128 -11.25 -11.93 -3.99
N PHE A 129 -11.96 -11.07 -4.71
CA PHE A 129 -12.29 -11.32 -6.11
C PHE A 129 -11.02 -11.44 -6.97
N PHE A 130 -10.09 -10.49 -6.88
CA PHE A 130 -8.85 -10.55 -7.66
C PHE A 130 -7.97 -11.74 -7.31
N TYR A 131 -7.79 -12.00 -6.02
CA TYR A 131 -6.97 -13.11 -5.54
C TYR A 131 -7.48 -14.44 -6.09
N ASN A 132 -8.79 -14.69 -5.98
CA ASN A 132 -9.37 -15.95 -6.42
C ASN A 132 -9.32 -16.15 -7.94
N ASN A 133 -9.45 -15.09 -8.73
CA ASN A 133 -9.53 -15.19 -10.19
C ASN A 133 -8.17 -15.09 -10.89
N TYR A 134 -7.19 -14.37 -10.33
CA TYR A 134 -5.94 -14.05 -11.05
C TYR A 134 -4.66 -14.42 -10.31
N VAL A 135 -4.65 -14.38 -8.97
CA VAL A 135 -3.38 -14.52 -8.19
C VAL A 135 -3.21 -15.92 -7.61
N LYS A 136 -4.31 -16.57 -7.23
CA LYS A 136 -4.30 -17.78 -6.40
C LYS A 136 -3.51 -18.94 -7.01
N GLN A 137 -3.62 -19.17 -8.31
CA GLN A 137 -2.90 -20.28 -8.94
C GLN A 137 -1.41 -19.99 -9.04
N THR A 138 -1.04 -18.80 -9.50
CA THR A 138 0.35 -18.33 -9.56
C THR A 138 1.03 -18.43 -8.19
N ALA A 139 0.38 -17.94 -7.14
CA ALA A 139 0.92 -17.97 -5.78
C ALA A 139 1.17 -19.41 -5.30
N ARG A 140 0.25 -20.34 -5.58
CA ARG A 140 0.41 -21.76 -5.23
C ARG A 140 1.57 -22.40 -5.97
N THR A 141 1.70 -22.15 -7.27
CA THR A 141 2.82 -22.67 -8.07
C THR A 141 4.15 -22.16 -7.53
N HIS A 142 4.26 -20.86 -7.25
CA HIS A 142 5.50 -20.28 -6.70
C HIS A 142 5.84 -20.85 -5.32
N TYR A 143 4.84 -21.08 -4.47
CA TYR A 143 5.05 -21.74 -3.18
C TYR A 143 5.61 -23.15 -3.35
N VAL A 144 5.00 -23.98 -4.21
CA VAL A 144 5.49 -25.35 -4.44
C VAL A 144 6.90 -25.36 -5.00
N VAL A 145 7.20 -24.48 -5.96
CA VAL A 145 8.55 -24.34 -6.53
C VAL A 145 9.56 -23.92 -5.47
N HIS A 146 9.22 -22.95 -4.62
CA HIS A 146 10.07 -22.53 -3.50
C HIS A 146 10.41 -23.71 -2.57
N GLU A 147 9.39 -24.47 -2.13
CA GLU A 147 9.59 -25.62 -1.26
C GLU A 147 10.47 -26.71 -1.91
N GLN A 148 10.26 -26.98 -3.21
CA GLN A 148 11.06 -27.97 -3.94
C GLN A 148 12.50 -27.52 -4.14
N LEU A 149 12.73 -26.24 -4.47
CA LEU A 149 14.07 -25.70 -4.61
C LEU A 149 14.82 -25.75 -3.28
N LEU A 150 14.20 -25.32 -2.18
CA LEU A 150 14.83 -25.40 -0.86
C LEU A 150 15.13 -26.84 -0.45
N PHE A 151 14.21 -27.77 -0.68
CA PHE A 151 14.42 -29.19 -0.38
C PHE A 151 15.55 -29.82 -1.23
N SER A 152 15.75 -29.33 -2.45
CA SER A 152 16.80 -29.84 -3.36
C SER A 152 18.22 -29.36 -3.00
N TYR A 153 18.35 -28.40 -2.08
CA TYR A 153 19.63 -27.84 -1.62
C TYR A 153 19.91 -28.10 -0.12
N SER A 154 19.09 -28.91 0.54
CA SER A 154 19.21 -29.32 1.96
C SER A 154 19.55 -30.79 2.09
#